data_AF-A0A4P2QRI5-F1
#
_entry.id   AF-A0A4P2QRI5-F1
#
_cell.length_a   1.000
_cell.length_b   1.000
_cell.length_c   1.000
_cell.angle_alpha   90.00
_cell.angle_beta   90.00
_cell.angle_gamma   90.00
#
_symmetry.space_group_name_H-M   'P 1'
#
loop_
_entity.id
_entity.type
_entity.pdbx_description
1 polymer ?
#
loop_
_entity_poly.entity_id
_entity_poly.type
_entity_poly.pdbx_seq_one_letter_code
_entity_poly.pdbx_strand_id
1 'polypeptide(L)'
;MSGRGAAAPGRRLARAARALSCAAALSALSGCASRPALLASHDDYAAYRATRVSTTLEGRLAAASAYLERHPEGAFAAEVRAYLARAEPIYYAAKRGTAAGLAAYLATLPRGAFREDATRRLRALVRERSAGDLLSRAARETDAQLSRQRAERARVREELAAWLRRFLGREAWGRPLAEAPAEVIVPFSLTLPAPRCAPADERAAPGAAVCAKRIALPFVVNAGGESAPRQAEIEISVLEDAAGRPIEVAVRGPDLFTRLEEARSAREVAPDDPEGRIGGIALAVELARGAFAARVSGDPSCGRQVEAPVVLHLECEGARLVARAASEAGEDDAVTIAVAPAAR
;
A
#
# COMPACT_ATOMS: atom_id res chain seq x y z
N MET A 1 114.13 -51.08 38.58
CA MET A 1 113.67 -51.91 39.72
C MET A 1 112.17 -52.11 39.55
N SER A 2 111.78 -53.20 38.88
CA SER A 2 111.23 -54.42 39.50
C SER A 2 109.90 -54.19 40.20
N GLY A 3 108.83 -54.63 39.55
CA GLY A 3 107.48 -54.74 40.11
C GLY A 3 106.57 -55.47 39.14
N ARG A 4 106.73 -56.80 39.06
CA ARG A 4 105.85 -57.73 38.34
C ARG A 4 104.49 -57.81 39.04
N GLY A 5 103.41 -57.91 38.26
CA GLY A 5 102.09 -58.37 38.71
C GLY A 5 101.40 -59.11 37.56
N ALA A 6 101.15 -60.40 37.75
CA ALA A 6 100.74 -61.36 36.73
C ALA A 6 99.21 -61.58 36.66
N ALA A 7 98.76 -62.01 35.46
CA ALA A 7 97.75 -63.05 35.15
C ALA A 7 96.33 -63.01 35.80
N ALA A 8 95.23 -63.44 35.19
CA ALA A 8 94.81 -63.85 33.84
C ALA A 8 93.25 -64.03 33.88
N PRO A 9 92.58 -64.89 33.09
CA PRO A 9 91.57 -64.50 32.09
C PRO A 9 90.14 -65.01 32.39
N GLY A 10 89.15 -64.57 31.60
CA GLY A 10 87.76 -65.00 31.80
C GLY A 10 86.89 -64.95 30.55
N ARG A 11 87.22 -65.79 29.55
CA ARG A 11 86.29 -66.17 28.47
C ARG A 11 84.97 -66.68 29.08
N ARG A 12 83.87 -65.96 28.90
CA ARG A 12 82.48 -66.46 28.87
C ARG A 12 81.57 -65.30 28.48
N LEU A 13 80.70 -65.53 27.49
CA LEU A 13 79.52 -64.77 27.06
C LEU A 13 79.41 -64.54 25.52
N ALA A 14 80.09 -65.36 24.71
CA ALA A 14 79.77 -65.53 23.29
C ALA A 14 78.53 -66.42 23.03
N ARG A 15 77.44 -66.25 23.82
CA ARG A 15 76.18 -66.99 23.65
C ARG A 15 74.89 -66.16 23.77
N ALA A 16 74.99 -64.83 23.85
CA ALA A 16 73.82 -63.94 23.96
C ALA A 16 73.39 -63.26 22.65
N ALA A 17 74.06 -63.52 21.51
CA ALA A 17 73.84 -62.80 20.25
C ALA A 17 73.03 -63.57 19.18
N ARG A 18 72.40 -64.71 19.52
CA ARG A 18 71.57 -65.50 18.58
C ARG A 18 70.08 -65.60 18.94
N ALA A 19 69.68 -65.06 20.09
CA ALA A 19 68.28 -65.06 20.54
C ALA A 19 67.54 -63.72 20.26
N LEU A 20 68.23 -62.69 19.75
CA LEU A 20 67.64 -61.38 19.47
C LEU A 20 67.18 -61.16 18.01
N SER A 21 67.38 -62.13 17.11
CA SER A 21 67.02 -61.98 15.69
C SER A 21 65.69 -62.65 15.29
N CYS A 22 65.05 -63.41 16.18
CA CYS A 22 63.71 -64.00 15.91
C CYS A 22 62.55 -63.21 16.54
N ALA A 23 62.81 -62.26 17.45
CA ALA A 23 61.75 -61.46 18.08
C ALA A 23 61.35 -60.22 17.27
N ALA A 24 62.18 -59.76 16.33
CA ALA A 24 61.92 -58.56 15.52
C ALA A 24 61.08 -58.83 14.24
N ALA A 25 60.86 -60.10 13.87
CA ALA A 25 60.06 -60.45 12.68
C ALA A 25 58.57 -60.68 12.97
N LEU A 26 58.16 -60.77 14.24
CA LEU A 26 56.75 -60.97 14.65
C LEU A 26 56.01 -59.66 14.97
N SER A 27 56.71 -58.52 15.04
CA SER A 27 56.11 -57.21 15.32
C SER A 27 55.61 -56.47 14.07
N ALA A 28 55.86 -57.01 12.87
CA ALA A 28 55.45 -56.40 11.60
C ALA A 28 54.08 -56.90 11.08
N LEU A 29 53.42 -57.82 11.80
CA LEU A 29 52.12 -58.40 11.41
C LEU A 29 50.94 -57.96 12.29
N SER A 30 51.17 -57.17 13.33
CA SER A 30 50.11 -56.63 14.22
C SER A 30 49.43 -55.35 13.68
N GLY A 31 49.75 -54.91 12.45
CA GLY A 31 49.09 -53.78 11.78
C GLY A 31 47.69 -54.06 11.21
N CYS A 32 47.14 -55.28 11.38
CA CYS A 32 45.80 -55.65 10.90
C CYS A 32 44.68 -55.60 11.95
N ALA A 33 44.96 -55.11 13.16
CA ALA A 33 43.93 -54.76 14.14
C ALA A 33 43.58 -53.27 13.95
N SER A 34 42.77 -52.88 12.99
CA SER A 34 41.32 -53.06 13.07
C SER A 34 40.72 -52.64 11.74
N ARG A 35 40.19 -53.59 10.96
CA ARG A 35 39.29 -53.28 9.84
C ARG A 35 37.85 -53.36 10.37
N PRO A 36 37.26 -52.27 10.87
CA PRO A 36 35.88 -52.26 11.38
C PRO A 36 34.86 -52.84 10.38
N ALA A 37 35.17 -52.77 9.08
CA ALA A 37 34.34 -53.30 8.00
C ALA A 37 34.07 -54.82 8.05
N LEU A 38 34.92 -55.62 8.72
CA LEU A 38 34.73 -57.08 8.80
C LEU A 38 33.92 -57.54 10.02
N LEU A 39 33.59 -56.63 10.95
CA LEU A 39 32.83 -56.90 12.18
C LEU A 39 31.48 -56.15 12.24
N ALA A 40 31.15 -55.37 11.22
CA ALA A 40 29.90 -54.63 11.17
C ALA A 40 28.70 -55.56 10.95
N SER A 41 27.60 -55.31 11.66
CA SER A 41 26.35 -56.00 11.39
C SER A 41 25.79 -55.59 10.02
N HIS A 42 24.90 -56.41 9.45
CA HIS A 42 24.24 -56.07 8.19
C HIS A 42 23.50 -54.72 8.28
N ASP A 43 22.86 -54.43 9.42
CA ASP A 43 22.15 -53.17 9.66
C ASP A 43 23.11 -51.96 9.73
N ASP A 44 24.22 -52.08 10.47
CA ASP A 44 25.27 -51.05 10.57
C ASP A 44 25.85 -50.74 9.18
N TYR A 45 26.18 -51.77 8.41
CA TYR A 45 26.69 -51.60 7.05
C TYR A 45 25.66 -51.00 6.09
N ALA A 46 24.38 -51.41 6.17
CA ALA A 46 23.32 -50.87 5.32
C ALA A 46 23.08 -49.38 5.61
N ALA A 47 23.06 -48.99 6.89
CA ALA A 47 22.93 -47.60 7.31
C ALA A 47 24.16 -46.75 6.91
N TYR A 48 25.38 -47.30 7.03
CA TYR A 48 26.60 -46.66 6.53
C TYR A 48 26.57 -46.48 5.01
N ARG A 49 26.17 -47.50 4.24
CA ARG A 49 26.07 -47.44 2.78
C ARG A 49 25.15 -46.31 2.33
N ALA A 50 24.04 -46.06 3.02
CA ALA A 50 23.12 -44.95 2.73
C ALA A 50 23.82 -43.58 2.74
N THR A 51 24.84 -43.38 3.59
CA THR A 51 25.64 -42.14 3.65
C THR A 51 26.53 -41.94 2.41
N ARG A 52 26.86 -43.03 1.69
CA ARG A 52 27.76 -43.04 0.53
C ARG A 52 27.03 -42.97 -0.80
N VAL A 53 25.86 -43.62 -0.89
CA VAL A 53 25.12 -43.80 -2.16
C VAL A 53 24.12 -42.68 -2.45
N SER A 54 23.81 -41.80 -1.49
CA SER A 54 22.91 -40.69 -1.75
C SER A 54 23.50 -39.71 -2.78
N THR A 55 22.69 -39.32 -3.75
CA THR A 55 23.08 -38.53 -4.92
C THR A 55 23.16 -37.03 -4.63
N THR A 56 22.53 -36.56 -3.55
CA THR A 56 22.53 -35.16 -3.13
C THR A 56 23.35 -34.96 -1.87
N LEU A 57 23.93 -33.77 -1.70
CA LEU A 57 24.66 -33.42 -0.47
C LEU A 57 23.73 -33.49 0.74
N GLU A 58 22.51 -32.96 0.61
CA GLU A 58 21.46 -32.98 1.61
C GLU A 58 21.11 -34.40 2.05
N GLY A 59 20.91 -35.32 1.08
CA GLY A 59 20.59 -36.70 1.37
C GLY A 59 21.74 -37.43 2.08
N ARG A 60 23.00 -37.15 1.70
CA ARG A 60 24.17 -37.69 2.41
C ARG A 60 24.29 -37.16 3.84
N LEU A 61 24.05 -35.87 4.05
CA LEU A 61 24.07 -35.26 5.39
C LEU A 61 22.98 -35.83 6.29
N ALA A 62 21.74 -35.93 5.80
CA ALA A 62 20.63 -36.51 6.54
C ALA A 62 20.88 -37.99 6.88
N ALA A 63 21.36 -38.78 5.92
CA ALA A 63 21.71 -40.18 6.14
C ALA A 63 22.87 -40.34 7.15
N ALA A 64 23.88 -39.48 7.10
CA ALA A 64 25.00 -39.48 8.04
C ALA A 64 24.56 -39.12 9.47
N SER A 65 23.67 -38.15 9.62
CA SER A 65 23.06 -37.81 10.93
C SER A 65 22.25 -38.99 11.46
N ALA A 66 21.37 -39.57 10.64
CA ALA A 66 20.54 -40.71 11.03
C ALA A 66 21.35 -41.98 11.34
N TYR A 67 22.51 -42.16 10.69
CA TYR A 67 23.45 -43.23 11.02
C TYR A 67 24.01 -43.07 12.44
N LEU A 68 24.53 -41.88 12.78
CA LEU A 68 25.13 -41.64 14.09
C LEU A 68 24.13 -41.68 15.25
N GLU A 69 22.86 -41.38 14.97
CA GLU A 69 21.79 -41.53 15.95
C GLU A 69 21.47 -43.00 16.24
N ARG A 70 21.46 -43.85 15.21
CA ARG A 70 21.14 -45.28 15.34
C ARG A 70 22.33 -46.13 15.78
N HIS A 71 23.55 -45.76 15.37
CA HIS A 71 24.79 -46.47 15.63
C HIS A 71 25.86 -45.52 16.18
N PRO A 72 25.68 -44.96 17.39
CA PRO A 72 26.63 -44.00 17.96
C PRO A 72 28.03 -44.58 18.15
N GLU A 73 28.13 -45.89 18.38
CA GLU A 73 29.38 -46.67 18.51
C GLU A 73 29.57 -47.66 17.34
N GLY A 74 28.85 -47.46 16.22
CA GLY A 74 28.94 -48.31 15.04
C GLY A 74 30.34 -48.38 14.45
N ALA A 75 30.60 -49.43 13.68
CA ALA A 75 31.93 -49.70 13.12
C ALA A 75 32.45 -48.55 12.25
N PHE A 76 31.55 -47.77 11.64
CA PHE A 76 31.87 -46.62 10.79
C PHE A 76 31.62 -45.26 11.45
N ALA A 77 31.24 -45.21 12.74
CA ALA A 77 30.88 -43.97 13.42
C ALA A 77 31.99 -42.91 13.43
N ALA A 78 33.25 -43.32 13.56
CA ALA A 78 34.38 -42.40 13.50
C ALA A 78 34.50 -41.71 12.14
N GLU A 79 34.33 -42.46 11.04
CA GLU A 79 34.38 -41.93 9.69
C GLU A 79 33.19 -41.00 9.39
N VAL A 80 31.98 -41.42 9.76
CA VAL A 80 30.76 -40.63 9.53
C VAL A 80 30.77 -39.33 10.34
N ARG A 81 31.27 -39.35 11.59
CA ARG A 81 31.51 -38.14 12.38
C ARG A 81 32.50 -37.20 11.69
N ALA A 82 33.61 -37.72 11.18
CA ALA A 82 34.62 -36.92 10.48
C ALA A 82 34.07 -36.30 9.17
N TYR A 83 33.16 -36.99 8.47
CA TYR A 83 32.45 -36.44 7.32
C TYR A 83 31.53 -35.27 7.73
N LEU A 84 30.64 -35.47 8.70
CA LEU A 84 29.72 -34.42 9.16
C LEU A 84 30.46 -33.19 9.67
N ALA A 85 31.51 -33.38 10.48
CA ALA A 85 32.32 -32.29 11.02
C ALA A 85 32.91 -31.36 9.93
N ARG A 86 33.15 -31.88 8.72
CA ARG A 86 33.60 -31.08 7.57
C ARG A 86 32.45 -30.55 6.71
N ALA A 87 31.44 -31.37 6.45
CA ALA A 87 30.40 -31.07 5.48
C ALA A 87 29.30 -30.15 6.03
N GLU A 88 28.95 -30.30 7.31
CA GLU A 88 27.88 -29.54 7.93
C GLU A 88 28.16 -28.02 8.01
N PRO A 89 29.36 -27.54 8.41
CA PRO A 89 29.64 -26.11 8.42
C PRO A 89 29.51 -25.45 7.05
N ILE A 90 29.94 -26.15 5.98
CA ILE A 90 29.83 -25.68 4.60
C ILE A 90 28.35 -25.60 4.18
N TYR A 91 27.59 -26.64 4.49
CA TYR A 91 26.16 -26.70 4.20
C TYR A 91 25.39 -25.61 4.95
N TYR A 92 25.67 -25.42 6.23
CA TYR A 92 25.06 -24.36 7.03
C TYR A 92 25.40 -22.96 6.49
N ALA A 93 26.66 -22.70 6.16
CA ALA A 93 27.10 -21.42 5.62
C ALA A 93 26.38 -21.05 4.31
N ALA A 94 26.08 -22.03 3.46
CA ALA A 94 25.32 -21.82 2.22
C ALA A 94 23.83 -21.53 2.47
N LYS A 95 23.25 -22.12 3.52
CA LYS A 95 21.80 -22.04 3.81
C LYS A 95 21.42 -20.90 4.76
N ARG A 96 22.36 -20.38 5.56
CA ARG A 96 22.06 -19.40 6.63
C ARG A 96 21.56 -18.03 6.20
N GLY A 97 21.68 -17.70 4.91
CA GLY A 97 21.35 -16.37 4.36
C GLY A 97 19.87 -16.10 4.13
N THR A 98 19.01 -17.12 4.14
CA THR A 98 17.57 -16.95 3.88
C THR A 98 16.72 -17.81 4.81
N ALA A 99 15.46 -17.41 5.02
CA ALA A 99 14.51 -18.19 5.82
C ALA A 99 14.28 -19.59 5.22
N ALA A 100 14.13 -19.69 3.89
CA ALA A 100 13.96 -20.96 3.19
C ALA A 100 15.20 -21.86 3.33
N GLY A 101 16.40 -21.29 3.22
CA GLY A 101 17.65 -22.03 3.43
C GLY A 101 17.77 -22.57 4.85
N LEU A 102 17.51 -21.74 5.86
CA LEU A 102 17.53 -22.14 7.27
C LEU A 102 16.48 -23.22 7.60
N ALA A 103 15.28 -23.12 7.04
CA ALA A 103 14.25 -24.16 7.16
C ALA A 103 14.72 -25.48 6.52
N ALA A 104 15.33 -25.43 5.33
CA ALA A 104 15.90 -26.61 4.68
C ALA A 104 17.04 -27.23 5.50
N TYR A 105 17.91 -26.42 6.10
CA TYR A 105 18.95 -26.90 7.01
C TYR A 105 18.35 -27.64 8.21
N LEU A 106 17.37 -27.03 8.90
CA LEU A 106 16.71 -27.63 10.07
C LEU A 106 15.94 -28.92 9.73
N ALA A 107 15.39 -29.02 8.52
CA ALA A 107 14.76 -30.24 8.03
C ALA A 107 15.78 -31.35 7.69
N THR A 108 16.94 -30.97 7.15
CA THR A 108 18.00 -31.93 6.76
C THR A 108 18.76 -32.46 7.97
N LEU A 109 19.07 -31.58 8.93
CA LEU A 109 19.85 -31.89 10.13
C LEU A 109 19.12 -31.39 11.39
N PRO A 110 18.05 -32.08 11.82
CA PRO A 110 17.29 -31.67 12.99
C PRO A 110 18.14 -31.56 14.25
N ARG A 111 19.16 -32.43 14.42
CA ARG A 111 20.08 -32.42 15.57
C ARG A 111 21.49 -31.89 15.22
N GLY A 112 21.61 -31.13 14.14
CA GLY A 112 22.90 -30.57 13.70
C GLY A 112 23.53 -29.59 14.69
N ALA A 113 24.86 -29.42 14.62
CA ALA A 113 25.66 -28.53 15.44
C ALA A 113 25.18 -27.05 15.40
N PHE A 114 24.59 -26.61 14.28
CA PHE A 114 24.07 -25.23 14.13
C PHE A 114 22.54 -25.12 14.34
N ARG A 115 21.86 -26.14 14.89
CA ARG A 115 20.39 -26.14 15.08
C ARG A 115 19.89 -24.88 15.81
N GLU A 116 20.55 -24.50 16.90
CA GLU A 116 20.13 -23.36 17.71
C GLU A 116 20.32 -22.02 16.99
N ASP A 117 21.48 -21.80 16.37
CA ASP A 117 21.72 -20.59 15.56
C ASP A 117 20.74 -20.52 14.38
N ALA A 118 20.54 -21.64 13.68
CA ALA A 118 19.60 -21.72 12.58
C ALA A 118 18.17 -21.38 13.00
N THR A 119 17.70 -21.93 14.12
CA THR A 119 16.36 -21.65 14.68
C THR A 119 16.22 -20.18 15.07
N ARG A 120 17.21 -19.62 15.77
CA ARG A 120 17.22 -18.20 16.17
C ARG A 120 17.18 -17.28 14.96
N ARG A 121 18.03 -17.51 13.95
CA ARG A 121 18.08 -16.71 12.72
C ARG A 121 16.80 -16.83 11.91
N LEU A 122 16.23 -18.02 11.78
CA LEU A 122 14.97 -18.22 11.09
C LEU A 122 13.85 -17.41 11.75
N ARG A 123 13.74 -17.48 13.08
CA ARG A 123 12.78 -16.66 13.84
C ARG A 123 13.01 -15.16 13.65
N ALA A 124 14.27 -14.71 13.59
CA ALA A 124 14.58 -13.30 13.33
C ALA A 124 14.11 -12.86 11.94
N LEU A 125 14.46 -13.60 10.87
CA LEU A 125 14.06 -13.29 9.50
C LEU A 125 12.54 -13.34 9.29
N VAL A 126 11.86 -14.29 9.91
CA VAL A 126 10.39 -14.38 9.85
C VAL A 126 9.76 -13.15 10.52
N ARG A 127 10.24 -12.74 11.70
CA ARG A 127 9.73 -11.55 12.40
C ARG A 127 9.97 -10.27 11.60
N GLU A 128 11.15 -10.11 11.02
CA GLU A 128 11.49 -8.95 10.19
C GLU A 128 10.57 -8.85 8.96
N ARG A 129 10.35 -9.97 8.26
CA ARG A 129 9.41 -10.02 7.14
C ARG A 129 7.99 -9.69 7.54
N SER A 130 7.48 -10.29 8.62
CA SER A 130 6.14 -10.01 9.13
C SER A 130 5.97 -8.55 9.54
N ALA A 131 6.98 -7.95 10.17
CA ALA A 131 6.96 -6.53 10.51
C ALA A 131 6.92 -5.63 9.25
N GLY A 132 7.74 -5.94 8.23
CA GLY A 132 7.73 -5.22 6.96
C GLY A 132 6.39 -5.33 6.20
N ASP A 133 5.78 -6.51 6.21
CA ASP A 133 4.47 -6.74 5.60
C ASP A 133 3.36 -5.94 6.30
N LEU A 134 3.39 -5.87 7.64
CA LEU A 134 2.44 -5.07 8.42
C LEU A 134 2.58 -3.57 8.15
N LEU A 135 3.81 -3.05 8.15
CA LEU A 135 4.08 -1.65 7.81
C LEU A 135 3.61 -1.32 6.39
N SER A 136 3.86 -2.22 5.43
CA SER A 136 3.42 -2.05 4.04
C SER A 136 1.91 -2.09 3.86
N ARG A 137 1.17 -2.80 4.72
CA ARG A 137 -0.30 -2.78 4.73
C ARG A 137 -0.82 -1.49 5.34
N ALA A 138 -0.30 -1.08 6.49
CA ALA A 138 -0.68 0.16 7.16
C ALA A 138 -0.43 1.40 6.27
N ALA A 139 0.71 1.43 5.55
CA ALA A 139 1.00 2.49 4.59
C ALA A 139 -0.05 2.54 3.46
N ARG A 140 -0.39 1.39 2.87
CA ARG A 140 -1.41 1.31 1.80
C ARG A 140 -2.80 1.73 2.27
N GLU A 141 -3.18 1.35 3.49
CA GLU A 141 -4.47 1.74 4.08
C GLU A 141 -4.53 3.26 4.31
N THR A 142 -3.43 3.84 4.79
CA THR A 142 -3.30 5.29 5.00
C THR A 142 -3.35 6.04 3.68
N ASP A 143 -2.62 5.58 2.65
CA ASP A 143 -2.66 6.18 1.31
C ASP A 143 -4.04 6.09 0.68
N ALA A 144 -4.73 4.96 0.85
CA ALA A 144 -6.10 4.78 0.37
C ALA A 144 -7.08 5.72 1.10
N GLN A 145 -6.90 5.94 2.41
CA GLN A 145 -7.68 6.90 3.16
C GLN A 145 -7.43 8.34 2.69
N LEU A 146 -6.16 8.77 2.59
CA LEU A 146 -5.81 10.11 2.12
C LEU A 146 -6.30 10.38 0.69
N SER A 147 -6.24 9.36 -0.17
CA SER A 147 -6.74 9.45 -1.55
C SER A 147 -8.26 9.61 -1.60
N ARG A 148 -9.02 8.86 -0.78
CA ARG A 148 -10.47 9.04 -0.65
C ARG A 148 -10.83 10.43 -0.18
N GLN A 149 -10.17 10.93 0.87
CA GLN A 149 -10.41 12.28 1.40
C GLN A 149 -10.09 13.38 0.37
N ARG A 150 -9.04 13.21 -0.45
CA ARG A 150 -8.73 14.12 -1.55
C ARG A 150 -9.82 14.11 -2.63
N ALA A 151 -10.31 12.93 -3.00
CA ALA A 151 -11.38 12.77 -3.99
C ALA A 151 -12.71 13.38 -3.50
N GLU A 152 -13.08 13.16 -2.23
CA GLU A 152 -14.26 13.76 -1.62
C GLU A 152 -14.21 15.30 -1.65
N ARG A 153 -13.05 15.88 -1.31
CA ARG A 153 -12.84 17.33 -1.43
C ARG A 153 -12.87 17.84 -2.88
N ALA A 154 -12.31 17.09 -3.82
CA ALA A 154 -12.34 17.46 -5.23
C ALA A 154 -13.76 17.47 -5.79
N ARG A 155 -14.59 16.51 -5.35
CA ARG A 155 -15.97 16.37 -5.77
C ARG A 155 -16.82 17.62 -5.53
N VAL A 156 -16.56 18.39 -4.46
CA VAL A 156 -17.28 19.66 -4.19
C VAL A 156 -17.14 20.64 -5.35
N ARG A 157 -15.90 20.86 -5.83
CA ARG A 157 -15.61 21.78 -6.94
C ARG A 157 -16.10 21.22 -8.27
N GLU A 158 -15.93 19.92 -8.47
CA GLU A 158 -16.35 19.22 -9.70
C GLU A 158 -17.87 19.26 -9.87
N GLU A 159 -18.63 19.06 -8.79
CA GLU A 159 -20.09 19.07 -8.81
C GLU A 159 -20.62 20.47 -9.18
N LEU A 160 -20.13 21.53 -8.52
CA LEU A 160 -20.48 22.91 -8.85
C LEU A 160 -20.17 23.20 -10.33
N ALA A 161 -18.93 22.97 -10.76
CA ALA A 161 -18.53 23.24 -12.14
C ALA A 161 -19.34 22.43 -13.17
N ALA A 162 -19.71 21.19 -12.84
CA ALA A 162 -20.55 20.37 -13.71
C ALA A 162 -21.97 20.94 -13.85
N TRP A 163 -22.59 21.41 -12.77
CA TRP A 163 -23.91 22.05 -12.82
C TRP A 163 -23.90 23.35 -13.61
N LEU A 164 -22.88 24.19 -13.41
CA LEU A 164 -22.73 25.42 -14.19
C LEU A 164 -22.62 25.11 -15.69
N ARG A 165 -21.77 24.14 -16.08
CA ARG A 165 -21.61 23.76 -17.49
C ARG A 165 -22.91 23.22 -18.11
N ARG A 166 -23.67 22.40 -17.39
CA ARG A 166 -24.94 21.85 -17.88
C ARG A 166 -25.94 22.94 -18.26
N PHE A 167 -26.15 23.90 -17.36
CA PHE A 167 -27.14 24.97 -17.56
C PHE A 167 -26.62 26.16 -18.35
N LEU A 168 -25.32 26.28 -18.59
CA LEU A 168 -24.80 27.21 -19.60
C LEU A 168 -24.94 26.68 -21.03
N GLY A 169 -25.21 25.39 -21.24
CA GLY A 169 -25.52 24.83 -22.55
C GLY A 169 -26.89 25.29 -23.04
N ARG A 170 -26.98 25.84 -24.25
CA ARG A 170 -28.23 26.39 -24.83
C ARG A 170 -29.31 25.33 -24.99
N GLU A 171 -28.93 24.08 -25.17
CA GLU A 171 -29.82 22.94 -25.37
C GLU A 171 -30.65 22.62 -24.12
N ALA A 172 -30.22 23.09 -22.95
CA ALA A 172 -31.00 22.98 -21.71
C ALA A 172 -32.23 23.92 -21.67
N TRP A 173 -32.36 24.85 -22.63
CA TRP A 173 -33.32 25.94 -22.61
C TRP A 173 -34.32 25.87 -23.78
N GLY A 174 -35.45 26.55 -23.64
CA GLY A 174 -36.46 26.68 -24.70
C GLY A 174 -37.36 25.46 -24.92
N ARG A 175 -37.12 24.36 -24.20
CA ARG A 175 -37.93 23.14 -24.17
C ARG A 175 -38.29 22.78 -22.73
N PRO A 176 -39.39 22.04 -22.49
CA PRO A 176 -39.72 21.57 -21.15
C PRO A 176 -38.55 20.78 -20.56
N LEU A 177 -38.29 20.89 -19.25
CA LEU A 177 -37.15 20.20 -18.62
C LEU A 177 -37.22 18.68 -18.80
N ALA A 178 -38.43 18.12 -18.90
CA ALA A 178 -38.67 16.71 -19.21
C ALA A 178 -38.19 16.27 -20.62
N GLU A 179 -37.93 17.22 -21.52
CA GLU A 179 -37.40 17.01 -22.87
C GLU A 179 -35.96 17.54 -23.05
N ALA A 180 -35.33 18.03 -21.98
CA ALA A 180 -33.94 18.49 -22.01
C ALA A 180 -32.95 17.35 -22.38
N PRO A 181 -31.71 17.67 -22.77
CA PRO A 181 -30.70 16.66 -23.05
C PRO A 181 -30.45 15.72 -21.86
N ALA A 182 -29.98 14.51 -22.15
CA ALA A 182 -29.64 13.53 -21.11
C ALA A 182 -28.64 14.06 -20.09
N GLU A 183 -27.72 14.95 -20.51
CA GLU A 183 -26.76 15.63 -19.63
C GLU A 183 -27.41 16.48 -18.52
N VAL A 184 -28.67 16.89 -18.70
CA VAL A 184 -29.47 17.65 -17.73
C VAL A 184 -30.48 16.75 -17.04
N ILE A 185 -31.30 16.02 -17.80
CA ILE A 185 -32.40 15.20 -17.25
C ILE A 185 -31.87 14.13 -16.30
N VAL A 186 -30.81 13.41 -16.69
CA VAL A 186 -30.31 12.29 -15.89
C VAL A 186 -29.82 12.77 -14.53
N PRO A 187 -28.89 13.74 -14.42
CA PRO A 187 -28.42 14.20 -13.13
C PRO A 187 -29.49 14.99 -12.34
N PHE A 188 -30.38 15.74 -13.00
CA PHE A 188 -31.36 16.57 -12.28
C PHE A 188 -32.59 15.77 -11.87
N SER A 189 -33.29 15.17 -12.83
CA SER A 189 -34.61 14.57 -12.61
C SER A 189 -34.55 13.09 -12.21
N LEU A 190 -33.61 12.31 -12.75
CA LEU A 190 -33.60 10.85 -12.61
C LEU A 190 -32.68 10.33 -11.51
N THR A 191 -31.57 11.02 -11.24
CA THR A 191 -30.61 10.62 -10.21
C THR A 191 -31.14 11.02 -8.82
N LEU A 192 -30.94 10.19 -7.81
CA LEU A 192 -31.34 10.54 -6.44
C LEU A 192 -30.40 11.59 -5.80
N PRO A 193 -30.90 12.49 -4.96
CA PRO A 193 -32.32 12.68 -4.62
C PRO A 193 -33.11 13.33 -5.77
N ALA A 194 -34.38 12.98 -5.90
CA ALA A 194 -35.27 13.58 -6.90
C ALA A 194 -35.54 15.07 -6.57
N PRO A 195 -35.75 15.93 -7.58
CA PRO A 195 -36.09 17.32 -7.35
C PRO A 195 -37.49 17.44 -6.76
N ARG A 196 -37.72 18.47 -5.95
CA ARG A 196 -39.03 18.84 -5.41
C ARG A 196 -39.51 20.09 -6.13
N CYS A 197 -40.68 20.01 -6.75
CA CYS A 197 -41.29 21.13 -7.45
C CYS A 197 -42.43 21.74 -6.64
N ALA A 198 -42.47 23.06 -6.55
CA ALA A 198 -43.54 23.83 -5.94
C ALA A 198 -43.93 25.00 -6.86
N PRO A 199 -45.17 25.53 -6.77
CA PRO A 199 -45.51 26.78 -7.44
C PRO A 199 -44.52 27.88 -7.10
N ALA A 200 -44.10 28.66 -8.08
CA ALA A 200 -43.24 29.81 -7.85
C ALA A 200 -43.99 30.91 -7.08
N ASP A 201 -43.26 31.74 -6.34
CA ASP A 201 -43.83 32.88 -5.62
C ASP A 201 -44.63 33.80 -6.56
N GLU A 202 -45.57 34.58 -6.00
CA GLU A 202 -46.49 35.46 -6.74
C GLU A 202 -45.81 36.48 -7.69
N ARG A 203 -44.50 36.70 -7.51
CA ARG A 203 -43.69 37.57 -8.39
C ARG A 203 -43.34 36.92 -9.74
N ALA A 204 -43.51 35.60 -9.86
CA ALA A 204 -43.30 34.86 -11.10
C ALA A 204 -44.55 34.91 -12.00
N ALA A 205 -44.38 34.59 -13.28
CA ALA A 205 -45.49 34.51 -14.22
C ALA A 205 -46.54 33.47 -13.76
N PRO A 206 -47.84 33.69 -14.01
CA PRO A 206 -48.88 32.73 -13.66
C PRO A 206 -48.57 31.33 -14.19
N GLY A 207 -48.64 30.32 -13.31
CA GLY A 207 -48.34 28.92 -13.65
C GLY A 207 -46.86 28.55 -13.60
N ALA A 208 -45.96 29.46 -13.24
CA ALA A 208 -44.55 29.15 -13.02
C ALA A 208 -44.34 28.23 -11.80
N ALA A 209 -43.30 27.41 -11.86
CA ALA A 209 -42.90 26.49 -10.79
C ALA A 209 -41.40 26.60 -10.51
N VAL A 210 -40.99 26.29 -9.28
CA VAL A 210 -39.59 26.12 -8.90
C VAL A 210 -39.36 24.67 -8.55
N CYS A 211 -38.49 24.01 -9.32
CA CYS A 211 -38.01 22.66 -9.04
C CYS A 211 -36.61 22.72 -8.42
N ALA A 212 -36.47 22.22 -7.20
CA ALA A 212 -35.21 22.28 -6.44
C ALA A 212 -34.66 20.90 -6.10
N LYS A 213 -33.35 20.71 -6.27
CA LYS A 213 -32.61 19.50 -5.92
C LYS A 213 -31.47 19.84 -4.98
N ARG A 214 -31.37 19.14 -3.84
CA ARG A 214 -30.28 19.31 -2.87
C ARG A 214 -29.29 18.15 -2.93
N ILE A 215 -28.00 18.47 -2.93
CA ILE A 215 -26.91 17.52 -2.94
C ILE A 215 -26.02 17.82 -1.73
N ALA A 216 -25.89 16.85 -0.83
CA ALA A 216 -24.97 16.92 0.30
C ALA A 216 -23.65 16.24 -0.07
N LEU A 217 -22.54 16.96 0.06
CA LEU A 217 -21.20 16.50 -0.26
C LEU A 217 -20.36 16.53 1.03
N PRO A 218 -20.29 15.41 1.78
CA PRO A 218 -19.45 15.33 2.96
C PRO A 218 -17.97 15.24 2.54
N PHE A 219 -17.11 15.89 3.32
CA PHE A 219 -15.65 15.83 3.18
C PHE A 219 -14.97 16.07 4.53
N VAL A 220 -13.64 15.91 4.58
CA VAL A 220 -12.85 16.16 5.79
C VAL A 220 -11.72 17.14 5.53
N VAL A 221 -11.46 18.00 6.50
CA VAL A 221 -10.38 18.99 6.53
C VAL A 221 -9.58 18.89 7.81
N ASN A 222 -8.44 19.57 7.87
CA ASN A 222 -7.66 19.70 9.10
C ASN A 222 -8.10 20.95 9.87
N ALA A 223 -8.45 20.79 11.14
CA ALA A 223 -8.78 21.85 12.08
C ALA A 223 -7.92 21.68 13.33
N GLY A 224 -7.02 22.63 13.63
CA GLY A 224 -6.16 22.54 14.81
C GLY A 224 -5.24 21.30 14.86
N GLY A 225 -4.93 20.68 13.72
CA GLY A 225 -4.14 19.43 13.64
C GLY A 225 -4.96 18.15 13.72
N GLU A 226 -6.28 18.25 13.89
CA GLU A 226 -7.21 17.12 13.91
C GLU A 226 -8.08 17.10 12.64
N SER A 227 -8.62 15.92 12.31
CA SER A 227 -9.58 15.79 11.21
C SER A 227 -10.97 16.27 11.64
N ALA A 228 -11.50 17.27 10.95
CA ALA A 228 -12.85 17.78 11.17
C ALA A 228 -13.77 17.43 9.97
N PRO A 229 -14.94 16.81 10.20
CA PRO A 229 -15.92 16.60 9.16
C PRO A 229 -16.57 17.92 8.73
N ARG A 230 -16.85 18.04 7.43
CA ARG A 230 -17.52 19.19 6.80
C ARG A 230 -18.53 18.68 5.79
N GLN A 231 -19.48 19.54 5.44
CA GLN A 231 -20.49 19.26 4.42
C GLN A 231 -20.67 20.51 3.56
N ALA A 232 -20.58 20.33 2.24
CA ALA A 232 -21.07 21.33 1.29
C ALA A 232 -22.47 20.92 0.84
N GLU A 233 -23.44 21.82 1.01
CA GLU A 233 -24.79 21.63 0.49
C GLU A 233 -24.93 22.46 -0.78
N ILE A 234 -25.26 21.80 -1.89
CA ILE A 234 -25.53 22.45 -3.17
C ILE A 234 -27.00 22.22 -3.50
N GLU A 235 -27.78 23.29 -3.55
CA GLU A 235 -29.13 23.29 -4.08
C GLU A 235 -29.14 23.84 -5.50
N ILE A 236 -29.67 23.05 -6.43
CA ILE A 236 -29.94 23.45 -7.81
C ILE A 236 -31.44 23.73 -7.90
N SER A 237 -31.82 24.99 -8.06
CA SER A 237 -33.20 25.41 -8.29
C SER A 237 -33.39 25.87 -9.72
N VAL A 238 -34.41 25.33 -10.38
CA VAL A 238 -34.81 25.67 -11.74
C VAL A 238 -36.17 26.36 -11.65
N LEU A 239 -36.21 27.64 -12.03
CA LEU A 239 -37.46 28.38 -12.24
C LEU A 239 -37.97 28.05 -13.64
N GLU A 240 -39.18 27.52 -13.73
CA GLU A 240 -39.83 27.08 -14.96
C GLU A 240 -41.05 27.95 -15.28
N ASP A 241 -41.32 28.17 -16.57
CA ASP A 241 -42.57 28.79 -17.02
C ASP A 241 -43.75 27.79 -16.92
N ALA A 242 -44.96 28.25 -17.26
CA ALA A 242 -46.17 27.41 -17.26
C ALA A 242 -46.11 26.21 -18.22
N ALA A 243 -45.17 26.20 -19.18
CA ALA A 243 -44.92 25.08 -20.09
C ALA A 243 -43.76 24.17 -19.61
N GLY A 244 -43.23 24.39 -18.40
CA GLY A 244 -42.13 23.62 -17.83
C GLY A 244 -40.76 23.96 -18.43
N ARG A 245 -40.62 25.10 -19.12
CA ARG A 245 -39.36 25.52 -19.75
C ARG A 245 -38.53 26.33 -18.74
N PRO A 246 -37.22 26.04 -18.58
CA PRO A 246 -36.37 26.84 -17.70
C PRO A 246 -36.33 28.33 -18.10
N ILE A 247 -36.48 29.21 -17.11
CA ILE A 247 -36.35 30.67 -17.21
C ILE A 247 -35.07 31.14 -16.51
N GLU A 248 -34.78 30.57 -15.35
CA GLU A 248 -33.58 30.86 -14.56
C GLU A 248 -33.17 29.61 -13.79
N VAL A 249 -31.87 29.41 -13.60
CA VAL A 249 -31.33 28.38 -12.72
C VAL A 249 -30.44 29.02 -11.68
N ALA A 250 -30.60 28.66 -10.42
CA ALA A 250 -29.68 29.04 -9.36
C ALA A 250 -29.01 27.79 -8.79
N VAL A 251 -27.69 27.88 -8.64
CA VAL A 251 -26.88 26.93 -7.86
C VAL A 251 -26.48 27.66 -6.59
N ARG A 252 -27.04 27.25 -5.46
CA ARG A 252 -26.91 27.95 -4.17
C ARG A 252 -26.58 27.02 -3.02
N GLY A 253 -26.14 27.57 -1.91
CA GLY A 253 -26.02 26.83 -0.67
C GLY A 253 -25.40 27.65 0.47
N PRO A 254 -25.65 27.24 1.72
CA PRO A 254 -25.16 27.95 2.89
C PRO A 254 -23.64 27.93 2.93
N ASP A 255 -23.02 29.10 2.99
CA ASP A 255 -21.57 29.28 2.97
C ASP A 255 -20.87 28.50 1.84
N LEU A 256 -21.54 28.28 0.69
CA LEU A 256 -21.04 27.42 -0.38
C LEU A 256 -19.65 27.85 -0.85
N PHE A 257 -19.38 29.16 -0.94
CA PHE A 257 -18.07 29.67 -1.37
C PHE A 257 -16.99 29.38 -0.32
N THR A 258 -17.30 29.53 0.96
CA THR A 258 -16.41 29.13 2.06
C THR A 258 -16.15 27.62 2.04
N ARG A 259 -17.17 26.79 1.81
CA ARG A 259 -17.00 25.32 1.70
C ARG A 259 -16.12 24.91 0.51
N LEU A 260 -16.15 25.66 -0.60
CA LEU A 260 -15.22 25.45 -1.71
C LEU A 260 -13.76 25.70 -1.29
N GLU A 261 -13.52 26.76 -0.51
CA GLU A 261 -12.17 27.08 -0.01
C GLU A 261 -11.67 26.03 0.98
N GLU A 262 -12.51 25.59 1.91
CA GLU A 262 -12.15 24.51 2.83
C GLU A 262 -11.79 23.22 2.08
N ALA A 263 -12.58 22.87 1.06
CA ALA A 263 -12.32 21.72 0.21
C ALA A 263 -11.04 21.87 -0.62
N ARG A 264 -10.69 23.09 -1.05
CA ARG A 264 -9.44 23.37 -1.80
C ARG A 264 -8.22 23.33 -0.90
N SER A 265 -8.25 24.05 0.21
CA SER A 265 -7.11 24.23 1.12
C SER A 265 -6.91 23.06 2.08
N ALA A 266 -7.92 22.18 2.22
CA ALA A 266 -7.95 21.11 3.21
C ALA A 266 -7.79 21.61 4.66
N ARG A 267 -8.24 22.85 4.91
CA ARG A 267 -8.27 23.50 6.22
C ARG A 267 -9.67 24.04 6.50
N GLU A 268 -10.04 24.11 7.77
CA GLU A 268 -11.22 24.86 8.19
C GLU A 268 -11.04 26.36 7.94
N VAL A 269 -12.12 27.03 7.53
CA VAL A 269 -12.21 28.49 7.44
C VAL A 269 -13.15 28.95 8.54
N ALA A 270 -12.62 29.75 9.47
CA ALA A 270 -13.43 30.30 10.56
C ALA A 270 -14.38 31.40 10.04
N PRO A 271 -15.54 31.63 10.69
CA PRO A 271 -16.48 32.68 10.26
C PRO A 271 -15.86 34.09 10.23
N ASP A 272 -14.85 34.35 11.06
CA ASP A 272 -14.11 35.60 11.18
C ASP A 272 -12.79 35.61 10.39
N ASP A 273 -12.57 34.63 9.50
CA ASP A 273 -11.42 34.57 8.60
C ASP A 273 -11.72 35.24 7.24
N PRO A 274 -11.39 36.55 7.07
CA PRO A 274 -11.65 37.26 5.82
C PRO A 274 -10.82 36.70 4.65
N GLU A 275 -9.61 36.17 4.91
CA GLU A 275 -8.75 35.63 3.85
C GLU A 275 -9.34 34.34 3.28
N GLY A 276 -9.81 33.45 4.14
CA GLY A 276 -10.52 32.23 3.72
C GLY A 276 -11.80 32.55 2.95
N ARG A 277 -12.58 33.54 3.41
CA ARG A 277 -13.79 33.98 2.69
C ARG A 277 -13.47 34.57 1.31
N ILE A 278 -12.46 35.42 1.20
CA ILE A 278 -12.00 35.97 -0.08
C ILE A 278 -11.49 34.85 -1.01
N GLY A 279 -10.76 33.87 -0.47
CA GLY A 279 -10.31 32.69 -1.20
C GLY A 279 -11.47 31.88 -1.79
N GLY A 280 -12.53 31.68 -0.99
CA GLY A 280 -13.75 31.01 -1.43
C GLY A 280 -14.47 31.73 -2.55
N ILE A 281 -14.64 33.05 -2.40
CA ILE A 281 -15.22 33.92 -3.44
C ILE A 281 -14.39 33.84 -4.72
N ALA A 282 -13.06 33.99 -4.63
CA ALA A 282 -12.17 33.95 -5.78
C ALA A 282 -12.24 32.60 -6.52
N LEU A 283 -12.28 31.49 -5.77
CA LEU A 283 -12.43 30.15 -6.34
C LEU A 283 -13.78 29.96 -7.04
N ALA A 284 -14.87 30.43 -6.44
CA ALA A 284 -16.19 30.38 -7.06
C ALA A 284 -16.22 31.20 -8.37
N VAL A 285 -15.62 32.38 -8.38
CA VAL A 285 -15.46 33.23 -9.57
C VAL A 285 -14.64 32.51 -10.65
N GLU A 286 -13.54 31.86 -10.27
CA GLU A 286 -12.70 31.08 -11.19
C GLU A 286 -13.49 29.94 -11.85
N LEU A 287 -14.18 29.12 -11.05
CA LEU A 287 -14.99 28.01 -11.55
C LEU A 287 -16.11 28.50 -12.48
N ALA A 288 -16.78 29.59 -12.11
CA ALA A 288 -17.85 30.19 -12.91
C ALA A 288 -17.34 30.77 -14.23
N ARG A 289 -16.21 31.49 -14.22
CA ARG A 289 -15.55 31.99 -15.44
C ARG A 289 -15.12 30.83 -16.34
N GLY A 290 -14.52 29.78 -15.77
CA GLY A 290 -14.12 28.59 -16.52
C GLY A 290 -15.31 27.88 -17.17
N ALA A 291 -16.43 27.74 -16.46
CA ALA A 291 -17.65 27.16 -17.01
C ALA A 291 -18.26 28.03 -18.12
N PHE A 292 -18.30 29.36 -17.93
CA PHE A 292 -18.80 30.31 -18.92
C PHE A 292 -17.94 30.34 -20.17
N ALA A 293 -16.61 30.37 -20.03
CA ALA A 293 -15.68 30.33 -21.15
C ALA A 293 -15.80 29.02 -21.96
N ALA A 294 -16.04 27.90 -21.30
CA ALA A 294 -16.16 26.60 -21.94
C ALA A 294 -17.49 26.40 -22.72
N ARG A 295 -18.55 27.15 -22.42
CA ARG A 295 -19.90 26.95 -22.99
C ARG A 295 -20.47 28.16 -23.73
N VAL A 296 -19.96 29.35 -23.44
CA VAL A 296 -20.44 30.62 -24.00
C VAL A 296 -19.28 31.36 -24.66
N SER A 297 -18.43 32.05 -23.89
CA SER A 297 -17.32 32.83 -24.44
C SER A 297 -16.26 33.13 -23.39
N GLY A 298 -14.99 33.07 -23.80
CA GLY A 298 -13.83 33.48 -22.98
C GLY A 298 -13.42 34.94 -23.14
N ASP A 299 -14.17 35.74 -23.91
CA ASP A 299 -13.84 37.14 -24.16
C ASP A 299 -14.02 37.98 -22.88
N PRO A 300 -12.98 38.72 -22.42
CA PRO A 300 -13.10 39.66 -21.32
C PRO A 300 -14.23 40.69 -21.46
N SER A 301 -14.66 41.03 -22.69
CA SER A 301 -15.75 41.97 -22.98
C SER A 301 -17.13 41.48 -22.48
N CYS A 302 -17.26 40.19 -22.19
CA CYS A 302 -18.44 39.60 -21.56
C CYS A 302 -18.60 40.03 -20.10
N GLY A 303 -17.55 40.57 -19.47
CA GLY A 303 -17.63 41.12 -18.12
C GLY A 303 -18.57 42.33 -18.04
N ARG A 304 -19.33 42.39 -16.96
CA ARG A 304 -20.11 43.57 -16.58
C ARG A 304 -19.60 44.11 -15.25
N GLN A 305 -19.83 45.41 -15.02
CA GLN A 305 -19.53 46.03 -13.74
C GLN A 305 -20.37 45.36 -12.64
N VAL A 306 -19.74 45.10 -11.49
CA VAL A 306 -20.37 44.46 -10.34
C VAL A 306 -20.29 45.36 -9.12
N GLU A 307 -21.30 45.29 -8.28
CA GLU A 307 -21.35 45.94 -6.97
C GLU A 307 -21.72 44.88 -5.93
N ALA A 308 -21.11 44.94 -4.75
CA ALA A 308 -21.39 44.00 -3.67
C ALA A 308 -22.91 43.98 -3.37
N PRO A 309 -23.51 42.79 -3.15
CA PRO A 309 -22.89 41.48 -2.93
C PRO A 309 -22.56 40.67 -4.19
N VAL A 310 -22.71 41.24 -5.39
CA VAL A 310 -22.36 40.58 -6.65
C VAL A 310 -20.84 40.60 -6.82
N VAL A 311 -20.25 39.42 -7.02
CA VAL A 311 -18.80 39.22 -7.17
C VAL A 311 -18.40 38.86 -8.60
N LEU A 312 -19.37 38.44 -9.43
CA LEU A 312 -19.17 38.18 -10.85
C LEU A 312 -20.47 38.44 -11.62
N HIS A 313 -20.35 39.09 -12.77
CA HIS A 313 -21.42 39.22 -13.75
C HIS A 313 -20.81 39.05 -15.15
N LEU A 314 -21.22 37.99 -15.84
CA LEU A 314 -20.85 37.69 -17.22
C LEU A 314 -22.11 37.68 -18.08
N GLU A 315 -22.05 38.35 -19.23
CA GLU A 315 -23.16 38.39 -20.17
C GLU A 315 -22.66 38.49 -21.60
N CYS A 316 -22.95 37.46 -22.40
CA CYS A 316 -22.55 37.36 -23.80
C CYS A 316 -23.47 36.39 -24.53
N GLU A 317 -23.70 36.67 -25.82
CA GLU A 317 -24.45 35.79 -26.71
C GLU A 317 -25.84 35.34 -26.20
N GLY A 318 -26.48 36.17 -25.36
CA GLY A 318 -27.77 35.85 -24.74
C GLY A 318 -27.69 34.92 -23.52
N ALA A 319 -26.49 34.57 -23.03
CA ALA A 319 -26.30 33.92 -21.74
C ALA A 319 -25.85 34.94 -20.69
N ARG A 320 -26.47 34.90 -19.51
CA ARG A 320 -26.15 35.68 -18.31
C ARG A 320 -25.77 34.73 -17.17
N LEU A 321 -24.64 34.98 -16.53
CA LEU A 321 -24.21 34.32 -15.30
C LEU A 321 -23.87 35.36 -14.25
N VAL A 322 -24.43 35.22 -13.05
CA VAL A 322 -24.19 36.14 -11.92
C VAL A 322 -23.82 35.32 -10.69
N ALA A 323 -22.67 35.61 -10.08
CA ALA A 323 -22.31 35.05 -8.78
C ALA A 323 -22.48 36.11 -7.69
N ARG A 324 -23.17 35.75 -6.61
CA ARG A 324 -23.43 36.58 -5.44
C ARG A 324 -22.88 35.86 -4.21
N ALA A 325 -22.06 36.56 -3.44
CA ALA A 325 -21.60 36.08 -2.15
C ALA A 325 -22.60 36.46 -1.07
N ALA A 326 -22.84 35.57 -0.12
CA ALA A 326 -23.56 35.85 1.12
C ALA A 326 -22.92 37.03 1.87
N SER A 327 -23.69 37.79 2.66
CA SER A 327 -23.15 38.88 3.48
C SER A 327 -22.79 38.38 4.88
N GLU A 328 -23.61 37.47 5.42
CA GLU A 328 -23.43 36.87 6.74
C GLU A 328 -23.14 35.36 6.65
N ALA A 329 -22.58 34.80 7.72
CA ALA A 329 -22.33 33.37 7.81
C ALA A 329 -23.65 32.59 7.90
N GLY A 330 -23.74 31.47 7.19
CA GLY A 330 -24.94 30.63 7.11
C GLY A 330 -25.98 31.11 6.08
N GLU A 331 -25.79 32.27 5.45
CA GLU A 331 -26.59 32.68 4.31
C GLU A 331 -26.15 31.95 3.03
N ASP A 332 -27.04 31.91 2.03
CA ASP A 332 -26.77 31.27 0.76
C ASP A 332 -25.84 32.14 -0.12
N ASP A 333 -24.69 31.59 -0.49
CA ASP A 333 -24.02 32.02 -1.71
C ASP A 333 -24.78 31.47 -2.91
N ALA A 334 -24.78 32.19 -4.04
CA ALA A 334 -25.54 31.78 -5.21
C ALA A 334 -24.82 32.10 -6.53
N VAL A 335 -24.94 31.19 -7.49
CA VAL A 335 -24.62 31.44 -8.90
C VAL A 335 -25.88 31.25 -9.73
N THR A 336 -26.39 32.33 -10.31
CA THR A 336 -27.59 32.31 -11.16
C THR A 336 -27.22 32.34 -12.64
N ILE A 337 -27.97 31.60 -13.44
CA ILE A 337 -27.78 31.42 -14.88
C ILE A 337 -29.12 31.66 -15.56
N ALA A 338 -29.11 32.45 -16.63
CA ALA A 338 -30.22 32.58 -17.56
C ALA A 338 -29.67 32.57 -18.98
N VAL A 339 -30.24 31.76 -19.88
CA VAL A 339 -29.81 31.69 -21.28
C VAL A 339 -31.01 31.87 -22.20
N ALA A 340 -30.88 32.79 -23.14
CA ALA A 340 -31.87 32.99 -24.19
C ALA A 340 -31.95 31.72 -25.06
N PRO A 341 -33.17 31.21 -25.31
CA PRO A 341 -33.34 30.03 -26.16
C PRO A 341 -32.80 30.31 -27.57
N ALA A 342 -32.30 29.28 -28.25
CA ALA A 342 -31.86 29.40 -29.63
C ALA A 342 -33.01 29.93 -30.51
N ALA A 343 -32.72 30.91 -31.37
CA ALA A 343 -33.68 31.35 -32.37
C ALA A 343 -34.01 30.15 -33.27
N ARG A 344 -35.31 29.84 -33.39
CA ARG A 344 -35.83 28.74 -34.22
C ARG A 344 -35.72 29.07 -35.70
#